data_AF-A0A1I5D903-F1
#
_entry.id   AF-A0A1I5D903-F1
#
_cell.length_a   1.000
_cell.length_b   1.000
_cell.length_c   1.000
_cell.angle_alpha   90.00
_cell.angle_beta   90.00
_cell.angle_gamma   90.00
#
_symmetry.space_group_name_H-M   'P 1'
#
loop_
_entity.id
_entity.type
_entity.pdbx_description
1 polymer ?
#
loop_
_entity_poly.entity_id
_entity_poly.type
_entity_poly.pdbx_seq_one_letter_code
_entity_poly.pdbx_strand_id
1 'polypeptide(L)'
;MRHRHVAGLLGRLAIAGFAAFLLSEVQTADAQGIDHPICVRNFNKIPLTDADVDDILSRASAILSEVGTTRLPCQGVKLSRQGNVAPFDESVFPRSLALESEFTKFTGDACVKVVERIIWCGGLVPGALGCAPVPGQGLVVVRRVLGLTDSFNRGVEPVTWLHEFGHTRGLQHNALDSLSVMAPGLGPTNRSINDSECAVLGSAVPAAGAAPLAAAMPMPAGGLIELAQATGVTPQSAEPARMPVEEFVKQTFLHNPPLEKLKQYEGDLPKVQEMLFDPKFAPYRSNIIVLLGAIGNKDTIPLLAKIIDTNISPEKTDVDIGARLAAPLAMGTIANRNNLPEKDISILRSASQQGFWEQRLSLVKAPNPGSKGLDDDDVRALSRDLAIQSTRGYAISGSEEVRSKLQEEHAGTVSAALPEPVRQEQLSILNDALKLNKTSKEMGAYATFSK
;
A
#
# COMPACT_ATOMS: atom_id res chain seq x y z
N MET A 1 101.08 49.11 7.47
CA MET A 1 100.21 49.98 8.30
C MET A 1 98.77 49.78 7.84
N ARG A 2 97.86 49.45 8.77
CA ARG A 2 96.39 49.34 8.61
C ARG A 2 95.93 48.23 7.63
N HIS A 3 94.93 47.38 7.88
CA HIS A 3 93.85 47.31 8.87
C HIS A 3 93.18 45.91 8.80
N ARG A 4 92.58 45.47 9.92
CA ARG A 4 91.33 44.66 10.07
C ARG A 4 91.41 43.13 9.83
N HIS A 5 91.19 42.31 10.89
CA HIS A 5 89.90 41.78 11.43
C HIS A 5 89.32 40.68 10.49
N VAL A 6 88.90 39.47 10.86
CA VAL A 6 88.23 38.90 12.06
C VAL A 6 88.48 37.37 12.14
N ALA A 7 88.35 36.84 13.36
CA ALA A 7 88.05 35.45 13.79
C ALA A 7 87.07 34.65 12.90
N GLY A 8 86.88 33.34 13.01
CA GLY A 8 87.29 32.34 13.98
C GLY A 8 86.35 31.13 13.90
N LEU A 9 86.80 30.06 14.57
CA LEU A 9 86.06 28.96 15.20
C LEU A 9 85.25 27.95 14.37
N LEU A 10 85.80 26.73 14.42
CA LEU A 10 85.20 25.40 14.42
C LEU A 10 83.82 25.29 15.08
N GLY A 11 82.98 24.41 14.53
CA GLY A 11 81.82 23.87 15.22
C GLY A 11 80.99 22.93 14.35
N ARG A 12 81.41 21.67 14.25
CA ARG A 12 80.54 20.58 13.77
C ARG A 12 79.42 20.38 14.79
N LEU A 13 78.18 20.62 14.42
CA LEU A 13 77.01 20.19 15.19
C LEU A 13 76.18 19.22 14.35
N ALA A 14 75.88 18.07 14.95
CA ALA A 14 75.08 17.00 14.40
C ALA A 14 73.63 17.45 14.18
N ILE A 15 73.09 17.17 12.99
CA ILE A 15 71.67 17.29 12.67
C ILE A 15 71.00 16.04 13.23
N ALA A 16 70.44 16.15 14.44
CA ALA A 16 69.50 15.18 14.96
C ALA A 16 68.12 15.50 14.37
N GLY A 17 67.64 14.63 13.48
CA GLY A 17 66.31 14.72 12.89
C GLY A 17 65.24 14.49 13.94
N PHE A 18 64.43 15.52 14.19
CA PHE A 18 63.12 15.41 14.82
C PHE A 18 62.06 15.63 13.74
N ALA A 19 61.72 14.58 13.00
CA ALA A 19 60.50 14.54 12.23
C ALA A 19 59.36 14.28 13.21
N ALA A 20 58.73 15.36 13.68
CA ALA A 20 57.48 15.28 14.42
C ALA A 20 56.40 14.75 13.46
N PHE A 21 56.13 13.44 13.53
CA PHE A 21 54.91 12.85 12.98
C PHE A 21 53.73 13.43 13.75
N LEU A 22 53.08 14.46 13.18
CA LEU A 22 51.71 14.80 13.51
C LEU A 22 50.83 13.65 13.00
N LEU A 23 50.71 12.59 13.80
CA LEU A 23 49.62 11.64 13.68
C LEU A 23 48.36 12.40 14.09
N SER A 24 47.71 13.02 13.11
CA SER A 24 46.31 13.41 13.22
C SER A 24 45.54 12.13 13.53
N GLU A 25 45.14 11.94 14.78
CA GLU A 25 44.06 11.02 15.11
C GLU A 25 42.84 11.50 14.33
N VAL A 26 42.63 10.93 13.15
CA VAL A 26 41.32 10.93 12.52
C VAL A 26 40.48 10.11 13.48
N GLN A 27 39.82 10.78 14.41
CA GLN A 27 38.65 10.23 15.07
C GLN A 27 37.69 9.86 13.93
N THR A 28 37.70 8.58 13.55
CA THR A 28 36.57 7.98 12.87
C THR A 28 35.43 8.18 13.84
N ALA A 29 34.64 9.24 13.64
CA ALA A 29 33.36 9.36 14.30
C ALA A 29 32.66 8.04 14.00
N ASP A 30 32.57 7.18 15.01
CA ASP A 30 31.77 5.97 14.92
C ASP A 30 30.42 6.45 14.41
N ALA A 31 30.08 6.04 13.18
CA ALA A 31 28.79 6.34 12.60
C ALA A 31 27.78 5.63 13.51
N GLN A 32 27.29 6.36 14.52
CA GLN A 32 26.31 5.84 15.46
C GLN A 32 25.11 5.44 14.61
N GLY A 33 24.88 4.13 14.53
CA GLY A 33 23.73 3.61 13.81
C GLY A 33 22.44 4.24 14.32
N ILE A 34 21.53 4.51 13.41
CA ILE A 34 20.21 5.06 13.71
C ILE A 34 19.28 3.89 14.00
N ASP A 35 18.78 3.87 15.23
CA ASP A 35 17.74 2.94 15.68
C ASP A 35 16.39 3.64 15.62
N HIS A 36 15.46 3.07 14.85
CA HIS A 36 14.07 3.51 14.83
C HIS A 36 13.23 2.60 15.73
N PRO A 37 12.88 3.05 16.96
CA PRO A 37 12.01 2.28 17.84
C PRO A 37 10.57 2.28 17.32
N ILE A 38 9.98 1.09 17.16
CA ILE A 38 8.66 0.86 16.61
C ILE A 38 7.77 0.20 17.67
N CYS A 39 6.79 0.93 18.21
CA CYS A 39 5.75 0.32 19.03
C CYS A 39 4.71 -0.37 18.13
N VAL A 40 4.18 -1.51 18.58
CA VAL A 40 3.27 -2.34 17.79
C VAL A 40 2.04 -2.72 18.61
N ARG A 41 0.88 -2.60 17.98
CA ARG A 41 -0.41 -3.03 18.51
C ARG A 41 -1.11 -3.92 17.50
N ASN A 42 -1.84 -4.93 17.95
CA ASN A 42 -2.57 -5.84 17.06
C ASN A 42 -4.02 -5.99 17.48
N PHE A 43 -4.90 -6.15 16.50
CA PHE A 43 -6.25 -6.59 16.79
C PHE A 43 -6.19 -7.96 17.47
N ASN A 44 -6.91 -8.12 18.59
CA ASN A 44 -6.73 -9.24 19.52
C ASN A 44 -6.99 -10.64 18.90
N LYS A 45 -7.73 -10.73 17.79
CA LYS A 45 -7.93 -11.97 17.03
C LYS A 45 -6.76 -12.33 16.08
N ILE A 46 -5.81 -11.42 15.90
CA ILE A 46 -4.62 -11.66 15.07
C ILE A 46 -3.48 -12.09 15.98
N PRO A 47 -3.03 -13.36 15.93
CA PRO A 47 -1.90 -13.80 16.73
C PRO A 47 -0.63 -13.06 16.29
N LEU A 48 -0.03 -12.32 17.24
CA LEU A 48 1.21 -11.58 17.04
C LEU A 48 1.96 -11.54 18.37
N THR A 49 3.12 -12.19 18.42
CA THR A 49 3.99 -12.16 19.60
C THR A 49 5.11 -11.14 19.46
N ASP A 50 5.75 -10.82 20.58
CA ASP A 50 6.99 -10.04 20.64
C ASP A 50 8.08 -10.62 19.71
N ALA A 51 8.25 -11.94 19.71
CA ALA A 51 9.23 -12.62 18.86
C ALA A 51 8.89 -12.53 17.37
N ASP A 52 7.60 -12.57 17.01
CA ASP A 52 7.18 -12.40 15.62
C ASP A 52 7.52 -10.98 15.12
N VAL A 53 7.27 -9.96 15.94
CA VAL A 53 7.60 -8.57 15.60
C VAL A 53 9.10 -8.38 15.50
N ASP A 54 9.88 -8.95 16.43
CA ASP A 54 11.33 -8.89 16.37
C ASP A 54 11.89 -9.55 15.09
N ASP A 55 11.34 -10.69 14.66
CA ASP A 55 11.68 -11.32 13.38
C ASP A 55 11.30 -10.44 12.18
N ILE A 56 10.12 -9.82 12.16
CA ILE A 56 9.70 -8.92 11.08
C ILE A 56 10.64 -7.71 10.98
N LEU A 57 10.89 -7.02 12.09
CA LEU A 57 11.73 -5.83 12.14
C LEU A 57 13.20 -6.15 11.85
N SER A 58 13.69 -7.31 12.29
CA SER A 58 15.02 -7.79 11.94
C SER A 58 15.14 -8.03 10.43
N ARG A 59 14.14 -8.67 9.80
CA ARG A 59 14.14 -8.90 8.35
C ARG A 59 13.97 -7.60 7.54
N ALA A 60 13.20 -6.63 8.04
CA ALA A 60 13.15 -5.29 7.46
C ALA A 60 14.50 -4.55 7.57
N SER A 61 15.17 -4.65 8.71
CA SER A 61 16.52 -4.09 8.90
C SER A 61 17.57 -4.75 8.02
N ALA A 62 17.41 -6.06 7.73
CA ALA A 62 18.27 -6.76 6.78
C ALA A 62 18.14 -6.20 5.37
N ILE A 63 16.92 -5.84 4.92
CA ILE A 63 16.69 -5.18 3.61
C ILE A 63 17.47 -3.85 3.54
N LEU A 64 17.46 -3.04 4.61
CA LEU A 64 18.23 -1.79 4.68
C LEU A 64 19.75 -2.01 4.57
N SER A 65 20.24 -3.17 4.99
CA SER A 65 21.66 -3.52 5.01
C SER A 65 22.11 -4.27 3.74
N GLU A 66 21.21 -4.61 2.83
CA GLU A 66 21.54 -5.32 1.60
C GLU A 66 22.33 -4.43 0.64
N VAL A 67 23.47 -4.94 0.18
CA VAL A 67 24.26 -4.28 -0.87
C VAL A 67 23.66 -4.67 -2.21
N GLY A 68 23.07 -3.69 -2.92
CA GLY A 68 22.66 -3.88 -4.30
C GLY A 68 23.87 -3.95 -5.24
N THR A 69 23.71 -4.55 -6.42
CA THR A 69 24.79 -4.66 -7.43
C THR A 69 25.37 -3.30 -7.89
N THR A 70 24.69 -2.20 -7.58
CA THR A 70 25.08 -0.84 -7.97
C THR A 70 25.03 0.18 -6.83
N ARG A 71 24.78 -0.22 -5.57
CA ARG A 71 24.44 0.74 -4.50
C ARG A 71 24.97 0.37 -3.12
N LEU A 72 25.27 1.39 -2.32
CA LEU A 72 25.71 1.26 -0.93
C LEU A 72 24.50 0.97 -0.01
N PRO A 73 24.67 0.14 1.02
CA PRO A 73 23.60 -0.15 1.99
C PRO A 73 23.31 1.08 2.86
N CYS A 74 22.13 1.11 3.48
CA CYS A 74 21.78 2.09 4.52
C CYS A 74 22.49 1.77 5.82
N GLN A 75 23.80 2.02 5.82
CA GLN A 75 24.68 1.65 6.93
C GLN A 75 24.18 2.24 8.25
N GLY A 76 24.07 1.36 9.24
CA GLY A 76 23.70 1.74 10.59
C GLY A 76 22.21 1.99 10.80
N VAL A 77 21.34 1.94 9.78
CA VAL A 77 19.89 2.09 9.97
C VAL A 77 19.28 0.76 10.37
N LYS A 78 18.55 0.73 11.48
CA LYS A 78 17.80 -0.46 11.93
C LYS A 78 16.43 -0.05 12.48
N LEU A 79 15.48 -0.97 12.36
CA LEU A 79 14.18 -0.90 13.02
C LEU A 79 14.20 -1.86 14.22
N SER A 80 13.78 -1.40 15.38
CA SER A 80 13.69 -2.24 16.58
C SER A 80 12.33 -2.08 17.25
N ARG A 81 11.87 -3.10 17.97
CA ARG A 81 10.60 -3.03 18.68
C ARG A 81 10.72 -2.15 19.92
N GLN A 82 9.74 -1.28 20.12
CA GLN A 82 9.59 -0.46 21.33
C GLN A 82 8.52 -1.06 22.26
N GLY A 83 8.96 -1.64 23.37
CA GLY A 83 8.07 -2.26 24.35
C GLY A 83 7.38 -3.52 23.83
N ASN A 84 6.44 -4.05 24.61
CA ASN A 84 5.72 -5.28 24.24
C ASN A 84 4.65 -5.01 23.19
N VAL A 85 4.33 -6.03 22.39
CA VAL A 85 3.17 -6.01 21.50
C VAL A 85 1.90 -5.91 22.34
N ALA A 86 1.10 -4.87 22.09
CA ALA A 86 -0.10 -4.62 22.88
C ALA A 86 -1.38 -4.94 22.07
N PRO A 87 -2.22 -5.90 22.51
CA PRO A 87 -3.47 -6.19 21.83
C PRO A 87 -4.45 -5.01 21.97
N PHE A 88 -5.36 -4.88 21.01
CA PHE A 88 -6.52 -3.99 21.07
C PHE A 88 -7.78 -4.68 20.57
N ASP A 89 -8.93 -4.14 20.95
CA ASP A 89 -10.25 -4.54 20.46
C ASP A 89 -10.96 -3.36 19.77
N GLU A 90 -12.19 -3.61 19.30
CA GLU A 90 -13.01 -2.62 18.57
C GLU A 90 -13.39 -1.38 19.39
N SER A 91 -13.32 -1.43 20.72
CA SER A 91 -13.53 -0.25 21.55
C SER A 91 -12.39 0.76 21.40
N VAL A 92 -11.18 0.25 21.10
CA VAL A 92 -9.98 1.07 20.92
C VAL A 92 -9.78 1.44 19.46
N PHE A 93 -9.72 0.47 18.54
CA PHE A 93 -9.61 0.70 17.10
C PHE A 93 -10.46 -0.31 16.34
N PRO A 94 -11.09 0.07 15.21
CA PRO A 94 -11.81 -0.89 14.40
C PRO A 94 -10.85 -1.98 13.92
N ARG A 95 -11.35 -3.20 13.68
CA ARG A 95 -10.53 -4.31 13.18
C ARG A 95 -10.16 -4.20 11.70
N SER A 96 -10.83 -3.32 10.96
CA SER A 96 -10.58 -3.00 9.56
C SER A 96 -10.41 -1.49 9.39
N LEU A 97 -9.56 -1.09 8.45
CA LEU A 97 -9.47 0.29 8.00
C LEU A 97 -10.32 0.45 6.74
N ALA A 98 -11.53 0.99 6.90
CA ALA A 98 -12.55 1.12 5.87
C ALA A 98 -12.91 2.56 5.52
N LEU A 99 -12.71 3.51 6.44
CA LEU A 99 -13.12 4.91 6.29
C LEU A 99 -11.96 5.89 6.57
N GLU A 100 -12.05 7.09 6.01
CA GLU A 100 -11.12 8.20 6.26
C GLU A 100 -11.07 8.62 7.75
N SER A 101 -12.21 8.59 8.43
CA SER A 101 -12.30 8.86 9.88
C SER A 101 -11.54 7.83 10.72
N GLU A 102 -11.55 6.57 10.30
CA GLU A 102 -10.79 5.50 10.95
C GLU A 102 -9.29 5.65 10.71
N PHE A 103 -8.89 6.04 9.50
CA PHE A 103 -7.49 6.34 9.20
C PHE A 103 -6.93 7.43 10.12
N THR A 104 -7.69 8.50 10.32
CA THR A 104 -7.31 9.59 11.24
C THR A 104 -7.15 9.06 12.67
N LYS A 105 -8.04 8.15 13.09
CA LYS A 105 -7.95 7.49 14.40
C LYS A 105 -6.68 6.64 14.52
N PHE A 106 -6.36 5.84 13.50
CA PHE A 106 -5.16 4.99 13.48
C PHE A 106 -3.86 5.80 13.47
N THR A 107 -3.80 6.85 12.66
CA THR A 107 -2.60 7.69 12.48
C THR A 107 -2.45 8.78 13.54
N GLY A 108 -3.48 8.99 14.38
CA GLY A 108 -3.36 9.80 15.60
C GLY A 108 -2.46 9.18 16.68
N ASP A 109 -2.14 7.89 16.57
CA ASP A 109 -1.23 7.13 17.43
C ASP A 109 0.00 6.74 16.60
N ALA A 110 1.22 6.87 17.13
CA ALA A 110 2.46 6.63 16.38
C ALA A 110 2.80 5.14 16.15
N CYS A 111 2.13 4.20 16.84
CA CYS A 111 2.42 2.78 16.71
C CYS A 111 1.98 2.19 15.36
N VAL A 112 2.55 1.04 15.03
CA VAL A 112 2.02 0.12 14.00
C VAL A 112 0.73 -0.50 14.52
N LYS A 113 -0.35 -0.48 13.73
CA LYS A 113 -1.58 -1.23 14.03
C LYS A 113 -1.74 -2.36 13.02
N VAL A 114 -1.71 -3.57 13.54
CA VAL A 114 -1.97 -4.77 12.75
C VAL A 114 -3.47 -5.06 12.77
N VAL A 115 -4.11 -4.94 11.61
CA VAL A 115 -5.57 -5.07 11.40
C VAL A 115 -5.87 -6.27 10.51
N GLU A 116 -7.15 -6.67 10.42
CA GLU A 116 -7.55 -7.78 9.56
C GLU A 116 -7.55 -7.38 8.09
N ARG A 117 -8.00 -6.16 7.79
CA ARG A 117 -8.22 -5.68 6.42
C ARG A 117 -8.00 -4.17 6.30
N ILE A 118 -7.51 -3.76 5.15
CA ILE A 118 -7.44 -2.35 4.73
C ILE A 118 -8.17 -2.23 3.40
N ILE A 119 -9.28 -1.51 3.40
CA ILE A 119 -10.14 -1.29 2.23
C ILE A 119 -10.31 0.20 1.89
N TRP A 120 -9.58 1.06 2.61
CA TRP A 120 -9.40 2.48 2.33
C TRP A 120 -7.98 2.90 2.71
N CYS A 121 -7.33 3.68 1.84
CA CYS A 121 -6.02 4.27 2.14
C CYS A 121 -5.78 5.49 1.25
N GLY A 122 -6.23 6.68 1.66
CA GLY A 122 -6.19 7.90 0.84
C GLY A 122 -7.20 7.92 -0.33
N GLY A 123 -7.59 6.73 -0.78
CA GLY A 123 -8.65 6.48 -1.74
C GLY A 123 -9.12 5.03 -1.69
N LEU A 124 -9.77 4.60 -2.77
CA LEU A 124 -10.29 3.25 -2.90
C LEU A 124 -9.17 2.25 -3.16
N VAL A 125 -9.05 1.23 -2.31
CA VAL A 125 -8.08 0.13 -2.46
C VAL A 125 -8.77 -1.22 -2.20
N PRO A 126 -8.75 -2.17 -3.16
CA PRO A 126 -9.34 -3.49 -2.99
C PRO A 126 -8.35 -4.44 -2.27
N GLY A 127 -8.01 -4.13 -1.01
CA GLY A 127 -7.16 -4.97 -0.17
C GLY A 127 -5.69 -4.55 -0.14
N ALA A 128 -5.41 -3.36 0.41
CA ALA A 128 -4.03 -2.91 0.61
C ALA A 128 -3.34 -3.73 1.72
N LEU A 129 -2.02 -3.93 1.60
CA LEU A 129 -1.25 -4.60 2.67
C LEU A 129 -0.84 -3.66 3.80
N GLY A 130 -0.75 -2.37 3.47
CA GLY A 130 -0.35 -1.32 4.38
C GLY A 130 -1.03 0.00 4.03
N CYS A 131 -1.04 0.90 5.00
CA CYS A 131 -1.46 2.27 4.82
C CYS A 131 -0.79 3.20 5.85
N ALA A 132 -0.22 4.28 5.37
CA ALA A 132 0.43 5.30 6.18
C ALA A 132 0.24 6.71 5.60
N PRO A 133 0.29 7.76 6.44
CA PRO A 133 0.32 9.14 5.98
C PRO A 133 1.69 9.49 5.38
N VAL A 134 1.72 10.45 4.45
CA VAL A 134 2.97 10.90 3.78
C VAL A 134 3.18 12.42 3.90
N PRO A 135 4.13 12.90 4.73
CA PRO A 135 4.66 12.23 5.91
C PRO A 135 3.60 12.19 7.03
N GLY A 136 3.91 11.49 8.12
CA GLY A 136 3.10 11.54 9.33
C GLY A 136 3.55 10.50 10.35
N GLN A 137 2.64 10.08 11.21
CA GLN A 137 2.92 9.10 12.25
C GLN A 137 1.89 7.99 12.24
N GLY A 138 2.29 6.83 12.75
CA GLY A 138 1.47 5.62 12.72
C GLY A 138 1.37 5.03 11.33
N LEU A 139 1.20 3.72 11.29
CA LEU A 139 0.90 2.98 10.08
C LEU A 139 0.00 1.80 10.41
N VAL A 140 -0.77 1.37 9.42
CA VAL A 140 -1.70 0.25 9.53
C VAL A 140 -1.26 -0.82 8.55
N VAL A 141 -1.20 -2.09 8.97
CA VAL A 141 -0.77 -3.20 8.12
C VAL A 141 -1.63 -4.44 8.34
N VAL A 142 -1.67 -5.31 7.35
CA VAL A 142 -2.19 -6.68 7.48
C VAL A 142 -1.03 -7.67 7.44
N ARG A 143 -1.12 -8.76 8.19
CA ARG A 143 -0.08 -9.81 8.25
C ARG A 143 0.04 -10.63 6.97
N ARG A 144 -1.06 -10.78 6.23
CA ARG A 144 -1.21 -11.80 5.20
C ARG A 144 -2.00 -11.30 4.00
N VAL A 145 -1.53 -11.67 2.82
CA VAL A 145 -2.30 -11.68 1.58
C VAL A 145 -3.11 -12.97 1.55
N LEU A 146 -4.43 -12.81 1.50
CA LEU A 146 -5.36 -13.93 1.51
C LEU A 146 -5.15 -14.81 0.27
N GLY A 147 -5.07 -16.13 0.47
CA GLY A 147 -4.87 -17.12 -0.60
C GLY A 147 -3.42 -17.39 -1.00
N LEU A 148 -2.45 -16.60 -0.52
CA LEU A 148 -1.04 -16.83 -0.81
C LEU A 148 -0.36 -17.70 0.26
N THR A 149 0.76 -18.32 -0.11
CA THR A 149 1.49 -19.26 0.75
C THR A 149 2.13 -18.56 1.95
N ASP A 150 2.39 -19.32 3.03
CA ASP A 150 3.13 -18.79 4.19
C ASP A 150 4.52 -18.27 3.81
N SER A 151 5.19 -18.91 2.85
CA SER A 151 6.49 -18.42 2.35
C SER A 151 6.36 -17.05 1.66
N PHE A 152 5.30 -16.85 0.88
CA PHE A 152 5.04 -15.55 0.27
C PHE A 152 4.75 -14.50 1.34
N ASN A 153 3.83 -14.80 2.26
CA ASN A 153 3.43 -13.88 3.33
C ASN A 153 4.61 -13.50 4.23
N ARG A 154 5.42 -14.50 4.63
CA ARG A 154 6.67 -14.26 5.35
C ARG A 154 7.58 -13.34 4.54
N GLY A 155 7.73 -13.55 3.23
CA GLY A 155 8.59 -12.74 2.38
C GLY A 155 8.14 -11.28 2.22
N VAL A 156 6.85 -11.03 1.99
CA VAL A 156 6.32 -9.68 1.70
C VAL A 156 6.14 -8.82 2.94
N GLU A 157 5.84 -9.42 4.10
CA GLU A 157 5.55 -8.69 5.33
C GLU A 157 6.65 -7.67 5.77
N PRO A 158 7.94 -8.02 5.87
CA PRO A 158 8.97 -7.05 6.23
C PRO A 158 9.11 -5.93 5.19
N VAL A 159 8.81 -6.23 3.92
CA VAL A 159 8.80 -5.23 2.84
C VAL A 159 7.66 -4.24 3.06
N THR A 160 6.44 -4.74 3.33
CA THR A 160 5.28 -3.90 3.62
C THR A 160 5.52 -2.98 4.81
N TRP A 161 6.06 -3.50 5.92
CA TRP A 161 6.33 -2.67 7.10
C TRP A 161 7.36 -1.57 6.80
N LEU A 162 8.43 -1.89 6.07
CA LEU A 162 9.44 -0.92 5.69
C LEU A 162 8.91 0.12 4.69
N HIS A 163 8.05 -0.29 3.76
CA HIS A 163 7.36 0.58 2.81
C HIS A 163 6.50 1.63 3.54
N GLU A 164 5.60 1.17 4.40
CA GLU A 164 4.73 2.06 5.17
C GLU A 164 5.54 2.94 6.13
N PHE A 165 6.61 2.40 6.72
CA PHE A 165 7.53 3.23 7.50
C PHE A 165 8.14 4.33 6.62
N GLY A 166 8.59 4.02 5.40
CA GLY A 166 9.06 5.01 4.43
C GLY A 166 8.06 6.14 4.19
N HIS A 167 6.77 5.81 4.03
CA HIS A 167 5.70 6.81 3.94
C HIS A 167 5.64 7.73 5.16
N THR A 168 5.69 7.19 6.39
CA THR A 168 5.73 8.04 7.60
C THR A 168 6.92 9.01 7.62
N ARG A 169 8.03 8.64 6.95
CA ARG A 169 9.22 9.49 6.78
C ARG A 169 9.11 10.50 5.64
N GLY A 170 8.06 10.44 4.83
CA GLY A 170 7.80 11.34 3.71
C GLY A 170 8.21 10.78 2.34
N LEU A 171 8.57 9.50 2.24
CA LEU A 171 8.84 8.88 0.95
C LEU A 171 7.55 8.68 0.17
N GLN A 172 7.58 9.04 -1.12
CA GLN A 172 6.53 8.75 -2.10
C GLN A 172 6.84 7.43 -2.81
N HIS A 173 5.87 6.90 -3.56
CA HIS A 173 6.13 5.73 -4.37
C HIS A 173 7.23 5.96 -5.42
N ASN A 174 8.15 5.02 -5.52
CA ASN A 174 9.14 4.93 -6.57
C ASN A 174 8.57 4.16 -7.76
N ALA A 175 7.97 4.89 -8.71
CA ALA A 175 7.39 4.30 -9.90
C ALA A 175 8.42 3.84 -10.97
N LEU A 176 9.70 4.16 -10.78
CA LEU A 176 10.76 3.90 -11.74
C LEU A 176 11.43 2.53 -11.53
N ASP A 177 11.46 2.05 -10.28
CA ASP A 177 12.10 0.79 -9.91
C ASP A 177 11.07 -0.17 -9.32
N SER A 178 10.64 -1.16 -10.11
CA SER A 178 9.66 -2.16 -9.68
C SER A 178 10.17 -3.13 -8.61
N LEU A 179 11.48 -3.11 -8.30
CA LEU A 179 12.08 -3.85 -7.19
C LEU A 179 12.34 -2.97 -5.97
N SER A 180 12.06 -1.66 -6.05
CA SER A 180 12.20 -0.77 -4.89
C SER A 180 11.25 -1.18 -3.78
N VAL A 181 11.70 -1.01 -2.53
CA VAL A 181 10.84 -1.11 -1.34
C VAL A 181 9.70 -0.09 -1.41
N MET A 182 9.91 1.07 -2.04
CA MET A 182 8.88 2.10 -2.25
C MET A 182 8.10 1.90 -3.56
N ALA A 183 8.19 0.75 -4.24
CA ALA A 183 7.40 0.50 -5.45
C ALA A 183 5.88 0.49 -5.11
N PRO A 184 5.01 0.97 -6.02
CA PRO A 184 3.55 1.02 -5.78
C PRO A 184 2.87 -0.36 -5.74
N GLY A 185 3.57 -1.43 -6.13
CA GLY A 185 3.16 -2.82 -5.93
C GLY A 185 4.29 -3.55 -5.23
N LEU A 186 3.96 -4.40 -4.27
CA LEU A 186 4.94 -5.12 -3.47
C LEU A 186 4.89 -6.62 -3.70
N GLY A 187 6.03 -7.24 -3.45
CA GLY A 187 6.18 -8.67 -3.29
C GLY A 187 7.43 -8.95 -2.47
N PRO A 188 7.73 -10.23 -2.21
CA PRO A 188 8.92 -10.63 -1.45
C PRO A 188 10.26 -10.13 -2.02
N THR A 189 10.28 -9.75 -3.30
CA THR A 189 11.48 -9.31 -4.04
C THR A 189 11.67 -7.79 -4.05
N ASN A 190 10.73 -7.01 -3.53
CA ASN A 190 10.79 -5.55 -3.47
C ASN A 190 11.75 -5.07 -2.36
N ARG A 191 13.04 -5.34 -2.55
CA ARG A 191 14.08 -5.13 -1.52
C ARG A 191 15.09 -4.05 -1.90
N SER A 192 15.00 -3.47 -3.10
CA SER A 192 15.92 -2.44 -3.54
C SER A 192 15.65 -1.13 -2.80
N ILE A 193 16.71 -0.42 -2.44
CA ILE A 193 16.64 0.93 -1.88
C ILE A 193 17.59 1.81 -2.68
N ASN A 194 17.17 3.04 -3.01
CA ASN A 194 18.03 4.02 -3.65
C ASN A 194 18.63 5.00 -2.63
N ASP A 195 19.68 5.73 -3.02
CA ASP A 195 20.41 6.63 -2.11
C ASP A 195 19.51 7.72 -1.47
N SER A 196 18.48 8.19 -2.21
CA SER A 196 17.53 9.18 -1.69
C SER A 196 16.56 8.59 -0.67
N GLU A 197 16.05 7.38 -0.92
CA GLU A 197 15.23 6.62 0.04
C GLU A 197 16.06 6.35 1.30
N CYS A 198 17.31 5.96 1.10
CA CYS A 198 18.26 5.65 2.16
C CYS A 198 18.58 6.86 3.05
N ALA A 199 18.81 8.04 2.47
CA ALA A 199 19.05 9.27 3.21
C ALA A 199 17.86 9.67 4.11
N VAL A 200 16.62 9.44 3.64
CA VAL A 200 15.41 9.74 4.42
C VAL A 200 15.21 8.71 5.54
N LEU A 201 15.42 7.42 5.25
CA LEU A 201 15.34 6.34 6.24
C LEU A 201 16.46 6.43 7.28
N GLY A 202 17.63 6.94 6.89
CA GLY A 202 18.76 7.24 7.75
C GLY A 202 18.74 8.63 8.38
N SER A 203 17.59 9.32 8.42
CA SER A 203 17.43 10.53 9.25
C SER A 203 16.80 10.14 10.58
N ALA A 204 17.16 10.77 11.70
CA ALA A 204 16.45 10.61 12.98
C ALA A 204 15.09 11.34 12.99
N VAL A 205 14.98 12.47 12.28
CA VAL A 205 13.77 13.30 12.26
C VAL A 205 12.95 13.00 11.00
N PRO A 206 11.61 12.82 11.11
CA PRO A 206 10.76 12.72 9.92
C PRO A 206 10.99 13.95 9.04
N ALA A 207 10.95 13.80 7.72
CA ALA A 207 11.12 14.94 6.82
C ALA A 207 9.89 15.87 6.93
N ALA A 208 9.86 16.73 7.94
CA ALA A 208 8.81 17.72 8.13
C ALA A 208 8.92 18.75 7.00
N GLY A 209 8.07 18.59 5.98
CA GLY A 209 8.00 19.56 4.88
C GLY A 209 9.24 19.58 3.99
N ALA A 210 9.98 18.48 3.86
CA ALA A 210 10.76 18.33 2.63
C ALA A 210 9.75 18.42 1.48
N ALA A 211 9.94 19.43 0.62
CA ALA A 211 9.16 19.54 -0.60
C ALA A 211 9.09 18.14 -1.23
N PRO A 212 7.92 17.70 -1.74
CA PRO A 212 7.83 16.40 -2.40
C PRO A 212 9.06 16.31 -3.30
N LEU A 213 9.89 15.27 -3.11
CA LEU A 213 10.88 14.90 -4.11
C LEU A 213 10.05 14.90 -5.38
N ALA A 214 10.24 15.94 -6.19
CA ALA A 214 9.37 16.17 -7.33
C ALA A 214 9.32 14.82 -8.03
N ALA A 215 8.12 14.27 -8.24
CA ALA A 215 7.93 13.29 -9.29
C ALA A 215 8.79 13.81 -10.42
N ALA A 216 9.89 13.09 -10.72
CA ALA A 216 11.04 13.64 -11.41
C ALA A 216 10.54 14.65 -12.41
N MET A 217 10.92 15.93 -12.25
CA MET A 217 10.50 17.01 -13.16
C MET A 217 10.41 16.41 -14.56
N PRO A 218 9.37 16.68 -15.38
CA PRO A 218 9.40 16.24 -16.76
C PRO A 218 10.72 16.70 -17.32
N MET A 219 11.64 15.77 -17.50
CA MET A 219 12.95 16.05 -18.04
C MET A 219 12.63 16.77 -19.34
N PRO A 220 13.15 17.99 -19.60
CA PRO A 220 13.08 18.51 -20.94
C PRO A 220 13.64 17.40 -21.83
N ALA A 221 12.88 17.02 -22.85
CA ALA A 221 13.18 15.89 -23.74
C ALA A 221 14.55 15.98 -24.46
N GLY A 222 15.39 16.97 -24.13
CA GLY A 222 16.76 17.15 -24.63
C GLY A 222 17.89 16.84 -23.64
N GLY A 223 17.64 16.53 -22.36
CA GLY A 223 18.72 16.39 -21.37
C GLY A 223 19.53 15.08 -21.41
N LEU A 224 19.02 14.03 -22.06
CA LEU A 224 19.71 12.73 -22.22
C LEU A 224 20.53 12.64 -23.52
N ILE A 225 20.53 13.69 -24.35
CA ILE A 225 21.17 13.64 -25.67
C ILE A 225 22.65 14.02 -25.63
N GLU A 226 23.11 14.82 -24.65
CA GLU A 226 24.49 15.34 -24.69
C GLU A 226 25.58 14.40 -24.14
N LEU A 227 25.25 13.36 -23.34
CA LEU A 227 26.22 12.31 -22.99
C LEU A 227 26.15 11.07 -23.90
N ALA A 228 25.09 10.90 -24.68
CA ALA A 228 24.96 9.81 -25.66
C ALA A 228 25.67 10.11 -26.99
N GLN A 229 25.98 11.38 -27.28
CA GLN A 229 26.66 11.79 -28.51
C GLN A 229 28.17 11.50 -28.55
N ALA A 230 28.76 11.02 -27.46
CA ALA A 230 30.19 10.66 -27.43
C ALA A 230 30.49 9.20 -27.81
N THR A 231 29.50 8.33 -28.02
CA THR A 231 29.74 6.91 -28.33
C THR A 231 29.02 6.35 -29.56
N GLY A 232 28.22 7.13 -30.29
CA GLY A 232 27.67 6.71 -31.59
C GLY A 232 26.75 5.48 -31.56
N VAL A 233 26.33 5.04 -30.38
CA VAL A 233 25.34 3.97 -30.20
C VAL A 233 24.06 4.62 -29.70
N THR A 234 23.12 4.90 -30.59
CA THR A 234 21.73 5.15 -30.21
C THR A 234 21.17 3.84 -29.66
N PRO A 235 20.82 3.75 -28.36
CA PRO A 235 20.03 2.63 -27.90
C PRO A 235 18.66 2.79 -28.54
N GLN A 236 18.29 1.91 -29.47
CA GLN A 236 16.89 1.62 -29.70
C GLN A 236 16.35 1.16 -28.34
N SER A 237 15.68 2.07 -27.63
CA SER A 237 14.98 1.78 -26.40
C SER A 237 13.84 0.82 -26.74
N ALA A 238 14.15 -0.48 -26.74
CA ALA A 238 13.14 -1.51 -26.77
C ALA A 238 12.25 -1.27 -25.56
N GLU A 239 11.02 -0.82 -25.83
CA GLU A 239 10.00 -0.72 -24.80
C GLU A 239 9.95 -2.07 -24.07
N PRO A 240 10.04 -2.10 -22.74
CA PRO A 240 10.13 -3.35 -22.00
C PRO A 240 8.95 -4.23 -22.41
N ALA A 241 9.26 -5.46 -22.84
CA ALA A 241 8.27 -6.39 -23.34
C ALA A 241 7.12 -6.50 -22.33
N ARG A 242 5.90 -6.25 -22.81
CA ARG A 242 4.69 -6.35 -22.01
C ARG A 242 4.62 -7.72 -21.34
N MET A 243 4.45 -7.72 -20.01
CA MET A 243 4.31 -8.94 -19.23
C MET A 243 3.05 -9.72 -19.67
N PRO A 244 3.09 -11.07 -19.75
CA PRO A 244 1.89 -11.87 -19.96
C PRO A 244 0.84 -11.61 -18.88
N VAL A 245 -0.44 -11.58 -19.25
CA VAL A 245 -1.53 -11.24 -18.31
C VAL A 245 -1.62 -12.19 -17.11
N GLU A 246 -1.26 -13.45 -17.30
CA GLU A 246 -1.20 -14.44 -16.23
C GLU A 246 -0.16 -14.12 -15.16
N GLU A 247 0.98 -13.54 -15.55
CA GLU A 247 2.01 -13.11 -14.61
C GLU A 247 1.65 -11.76 -14.00
N PHE A 248 1.00 -10.89 -14.79
CA PHE A 248 0.54 -9.59 -14.32
C PHE A 248 -0.45 -9.71 -13.15
N VAL A 249 -1.47 -10.56 -13.26
CA VAL A 249 -2.47 -10.72 -12.18
C VAL A 249 -1.91 -11.38 -10.93
N LYS A 250 -0.75 -12.03 -11.01
CA LYS A 250 -0.07 -12.65 -9.85
C LYS A 250 0.72 -11.64 -9.01
N GLN A 251 0.94 -10.42 -9.51
CA GLN A 251 1.57 -9.36 -8.74
C GLN A 251 0.69 -8.94 -7.58
N THR A 252 1.26 -8.60 -6.42
CA THR A 252 0.46 -8.03 -5.33
C THR A 252 0.41 -6.51 -5.47
N PHE A 253 -0.78 -5.98 -5.70
CA PHE A 253 -1.01 -4.55 -5.83
C PHE A 253 -1.23 -3.97 -4.43
N LEU A 254 -0.32 -3.10 -3.96
CA LEU A 254 -0.60 -2.27 -2.79
C LEU A 254 -1.52 -1.10 -3.16
N HIS A 255 -1.26 -0.51 -4.33
CA HIS A 255 -1.96 0.65 -4.84
C HIS A 255 -2.47 0.40 -6.26
N ASN A 256 -3.46 1.21 -6.66
CA ASN A 256 -4.09 1.10 -7.96
C ASN A 256 -3.04 1.11 -9.08
N PRO A 257 -2.90 0.01 -9.86
CA PRO A 257 -1.93 -0.02 -10.94
C PRO A 257 -2.19 1.14 -11.90
N PRO A 258 -1.15 1.82 -12.43
CA PRO A 258 -1.33 2.90 -13.37
C PRO A 258 -2.23 2.44 -14.51
N LEU A 259 -3.30 3.18 -14.76
CA LEU A 259 -4.39 2.72 -15.63
C LEU A 259 -3.95 2.51 -17.07
N GLU A 260 -3.00 3.32 -17.52
CA GLU A 260 -2.38 3.15 -18.84
C GLU A 260 -1.66 1.78 -18.93
N LYS A 261 -1.07 1.29 -17.83
CA LYS A 261 -0.53 -0.07 -17.76
C LYS A 261 -1.62 -1.15 -17.67
N LEU A 262 -2.86 -0.83 -17.33
CA LEU A 262 -3.97 -1.79 -17.36
C LEU A 262 -4.59 -1.88 -18.75
N LYS A 263 -4.75 -0.75 -19.43
CA LYS A 263 -5.33 -0.67 -20.78
C LYS A 263 -4.55 -1.47 -21.82
N GLN A 264 -3.24 -1.65 -21.63
CA GLN A 264 -2.47 -2.52 -22.52
C GLN A 264 -3.04 -3.95 -22.59
N TYR A 265 -3.79 -4.40 -21.57
CA TYR A 265 -4.44 -5.71 -21.50
C TYR A 265 -5.86 -5.77 -22.09
N GLU A 266 -6.37 -4.71 -22.74
CA GLU A 266 -7.72 -4.72 -23.33
C GLU A 266 -7.95 -5.89 -24.31
N GLY A 267 -6.93 -6.26 -25.09
CA GLY A 267 -6.98 -7.40 -26.00
C GLY A 267 -7.09 -8.78 -25.33
N ASP A 268 -6.84 -8.88 -24.02
CA ASP A 268 -6.87 -10.13 -23.27
C ASP A 268 -8.21 -10.35 -22.52
N LEU A 269 -9.21 -9.48 -22.71
CA LEU A 269 -10.47 -9.54 -21.93
C LEU A 269 -11.09 -10.95 -21.85
N PRO A 270 -11.26 -11.73 -22.95
CA PRO A 270 -11.81 -13.08 -22.87
C PRO A 270 -10.99 -14.00 -21.96
N LYS A 271 -9.66 -13.92 -22.08
CA LYS A 271 -8.73 -14.72 -21.27
C LYS A 271 -8.79 -14.35 -19.80
N VAL A 272 -8.89 -13.05 -19.47
CA VAL A 272 -9.03 -12.58 -18.09
C VAL A 272 -10.36 -13.03 -17.48
N GLN A 273 -11.45 -13.04 -18.26
CA GLN A 273 -12.74 -13.59 -17.83
C GLN A 273 -12.69 -15.11 -17.57
N GLU A 274 -11.96 -15.87 -18.39
CA GLU A 274 -11.72 -17.31 -18.16
C GLU A 274 -10.92 -17.55 -16.87
N MET A 275 -9.85 -16.78 -16.65
CA MET A 275 -8.99 -16.89 -15.47
C MET A 275 -9.76 -16.67 -14.16
N LEU A 276 -10.82 -15.87 -14.16
CA LEU A 276 -11.66 -15.61 -12.97
C LEU A 276 -12.21 -16.90 -12.34
N PHE A 277 -12.48 -17.91 -13.17
CA PHE A 277 -13.08 -19.18 -12.75
C PHE A 277 -12.08 -20.35 -12.76
N ASP A 278 -10.86 -20.16 -13.26
CA ASP A 278 -9.80 -21.17 -13.23
C ASP A 278 -9.27 -21.36 -11.79
N PRO A 279 -9.30 -22.58 -11.22
CA PRO A 279 -8.75 -22.88 -9.90
C PRO A 279 -7.28 -22.47 -9.72
N LYS A 280 -6.46 -22.48 -10.79
CA LYS A 280 -5.04 -22.07 -10.74
C LYS A 280 -4.87 -20.60 -10.36
N PHE A 281 -5.87 -19.78 -10.69
CA PHE A 281 -5.86 -18.36 -10.40
C PHE A 281 -6.76 -17.97 -9.22
N ALA A 282 -7.31 -18.96 -8.49
CA ALA A 282 -8.14 -18.69 -7.32
C ALA A 282 -7.48 -17.68 -6.35
N PRO A 283 -6.20 -17.83 -5.95
CA PRO A 283 -5.53 -16.86 -5.05
C PRO A 283 -5.45 -15.42 -5.57
N TYR A 284 -5.64 -15.21 -6.87
CA TYR A 284 -5.44 -13.93 -7.55
C TYR A 284 -6.76 -13.33 -8.08
N ARG A 285 -7.91 -13.87 -7.66
CA ARG A 285 -9.22 -13.42 -8.15
C ARG A 285 -9.49 -11.94 -7.91
N SER A 286 -9.07 -11.39 -6.76
CA SER A 286 -9.19 -9.95 -6.50
C SER A 286 -8.46 -9.13 -7.57
N ASN A 287 -7.23 -9.50 -7.90
CA ASN A 287 -6.42 -8.84 -8.93
C ASN A 287 -7.04 -8.98 -10.33
N ILE A 288 -7.56 -10.17 -10.66
CA ILE A 288 -8.28 -10.41 -11.91
C ILE A 288 -9.50 -9.48 -12.00
N ILE A 289 -10.26 -9.35 -10.92
CA ILE A 289 -11.44 -8.47 -10.87
C ILE A 289 -11.05 -7.00 -10.99
N VAL A 290 -9.96 -6.56 -10.36
CA VAL A 290 -9.43 -5.20 -10.53
C VAL A 290 -9.07 -4.94 -11.99
N LEU A 291 -8.37 -5.89 -12.64
CA LEU A 291 -8.06 -5.80 -14.06
C LEU A 291 -9.35 -5.76 -14.90
N LEU A 292 -10.35 -6.59 -14.60
CA LEU A 292 -11.66 -6.56 -15.27
C LEU A 292 -12.39 -5.22 -15.08
N GLY A 293 -12.25 -4.55 -13.93
CA GLY A 293 -12.74 -3.18 -13.76
C GLY A 293 -12.11 -2.22 -14.78
N ALA A 294 -10.83 -2.46 -15.09
CA ALA A 294 -10.04 -1.59 -15.96
C ALA A 294 -10.17 -1.88 -17.47
N ILE A 295 -10.44 -3.13 -17.87
CA ILE A 295 -10.54 -3.53 -19.28
C ILE A 295 -11.93 -4.04 -19.68
N GLY A 296 -12.80 -4.30 -18.71
CA GLY A 296 -14.12 -4.87 -18.92
C GLY A 296 -15.12 -3.93 -19.58
N ASN A 297 -16.16 -4.53 -20.13
CA ASN A 297 -17.27 -3.88 -20.81
C ASN A 297 -18.61 -4.29 -20.17
N LYS A 298 -19.73 -3.92 -20.79
CA LYS A 298 -21.08 -4.27 -20.31
C LYS A 298 -21.26 -5.78 -20.08
N ASP A 299 -20.68 -6.63 -20.92
CA ASP A 299 -20.85 -8.08 -20.84
C ASP A 299 -20.06 -8.71 -19.67
N THR A 300 -19.11 -7.96 -19.09
CA THR A 300 -18.42 -8.35 -17.86
C THR A 300 -19.31 -8.19 -16.61
N ILE A 301 -20.32 -7.29 -16.64
CA ILE A 301 -21.16 -6.99 -15.47
C ILE A 301 -21.89 -8.23 -14.91
N PRO A 302 -22.56 -9.07 -15.72
CA PRO A 302 -23.20 -10.29 -15.23
C PRO A 302 -22.23 -11.25 -14.52
N LEU A 303 -20.97 -11.33 -14.96
CA LEU A 303 -19.96 -12.19 -14.32
C LEU A 303 -19.61 -11.69 -12.92
N LEU A 304 -19.42 -10.38 -12.76
CA LEU A 304 -19.12 -9.76 -11.47
C LEU A 304 -20.35 -9.76 -10.53
N ALA A 305 -21.55 -9.53 -11.08
CA ALA A 305 -22.79 -9.64 -10.34
C ALA A 305 -22.99 -11.05 -9.77
N LYS A 306 -22.64 -12.10 -10.53
CA LYS A 306 -22.66 -13.49 -10.05
C LYS A 306 -21.73 -13.70 -8.84
N ILE A 307 -20.55 -13.07 -8.81
CA ILE A 307 -19.64 -13.15 -7.65
C ILE A 307 -20.27 -12.53 -6.41
N ILE A 308 -20.94 -11.38 -6.56
CA ILE A 308 -21.63 -10.70 -5.46
C ILE A 308 -22.82 -11.52 -4.96
N ASP A 309 -23.60 -12.09 -5.88
CA ASP A 309 -24.87 -12.74 -5.56
C ASP A 309 -24.71 -14.17 -5.03
N THR A 310 -23.65 -14.87 -5.41
CA THR A 310 -23.44 -16.28 -5.01
C THR A 310 -23.09 -16.40 -3.52
N ASN A 311 -23.64 -17.44 -2.86
CA ASN A 311 -23.29 -17.80 -1.48
C ASN A 311 -21.79 -18.03 -1.30
N ILE A 312 -21.27 -17.66 -0.13
CA ILE A 312 -19.86 -17.86 0.20
C ILE A 312 -19.69 -19.31 0.68
N SER A 313 -18.66 -19.99 0.19
CA SER A 313 -18.37 -21.37 0.58
C SER A 313 -17.53 -21.39 1.87
N PRO A 314 -17.85 -22.26 2.86
CA PRO A 314 -17.06 -22.39 4.08
C PRO A 314 -15.59 -22.77 3.84
N GLU A 315 -15.29 -23.42 2.72
CA GLU A 315 -13.94 -23.89 2.38
C GLU A 315 -13.07 -22.84 1.68
N LYS A 316 -13.63 -21.69 1.29
CA LYS A 316 -12.98 -20.70 0.39
C LYS A 316 -13.05 -19.26 0.89
N THR A 317 -13.27 -19.06 2.18
CA THR A 317 -13.66 -17.76 2.77
C THR A 317 -12.77 -16.62 2.34
N ASP A 318 -11.46 -16.72 2.55
CA ASP A 318 -10.58 -15.55 2.51
C ASP A 318 -10.37 -14.99 1.10
N VAL A 319 -10.13 -15.88 0.13
CA VAL A 319 -9.97 -15.52 -1.28
C VAL A 319 -11.29 -15.02 -1.88
N ASP A 320 -12.40 -15.70 -1.54
CA ASP A 320 -13.72 -15.34 -2.04
C ASP A 320 -14.21 -14.01 -1.45
N ILE A 321 -13.77 -13.67 -0.24
CA ILE A 321 -13.96 -12.35 0.39
C ILE A 321 -13.20 -11.27 -0.39
N GLY A 322 -11.91 -11.48 -0.67
CA GLY A 322 -11.11 -10.52 -1.46
C GLY A 322 -11.74 -10.24 -2.82
N ALA A 323 -12.23 -11.28 -3.49
CA ALA A 323 -12.97 -11.14 -4.75
C ALA A 323 -14.25 -10.31 -4.60
N ARG A 324 -15.01 -10.49 -3.51
CA ARG A 324 -16.25 -9.74 -3.24
C ARG A 324 -16.03 -8.31 -2.79
N LEU A 325 -14.88 -7.99 -2.18
CA LEU A 325 -14.49 -6.61 -1.91
C LEU A 325 -14.10 -5.89 -3.22
N ALA A 326 -13.49 -6.58 -4.18
CA ALA A 326 -13.07 -6.00 -5.46
C ALA A 326 -14.23 -5.86 -6.48
N ALA A 327 -15.17 -6.81 -6.51
CA ALA A 327 -16.21 -6.89 -7.55
C ALA A 327 -17.09 -5.63 -7.65
N PRO A 328 -17.57 -5.03 -6.54
CA PRO A 328 -18.37 -3.81 -6.62
C PRO A 328 -17.62 -2.63 -7.25
N LEU A 329 -16.35 -2.44 -6.89
CA LEU A 329 -15.52 -1.36 -7.44
C LEU A 329 -15.30 -1.54 -8.94
N ALA A 330 -15.05 -2.78 -9.38
CA ALA A 330 -14.89 -3.11 -10.79
C ALA A 330 -16.20 -2.86 -11.57
N MET A 331 -17.35 -3.28 -11.03
CA MET A 331 -18.67 -3.03 -11.63
C MET A 331 -18.98 -1.53 -11.76
N GLY A 332 -18.73 -0.75 -10.70
CA GLY A 332 -18.89 0.71 -10.72
C GLY A 332 -18.03 1.38 -11.77
N THR A 333 -16.77 0.93 -11.88
CA THR A 333 -15.80 1.45 -12.85
C THR A 333 -16.22 1.16 -14.30
N ILE A 334 -16.64 -0.08 -14.58
CA ILE A 334 -17.18 -0.48 -15.89
C ILE A 334 -18.42 0.37 -16.21
N ALA A 335 -19.33 0.54 -15.25
CA ALA A 335 -20.55 1.31 -15.45
C ALA A 335 -20.28 2.78 -15.80
N ASN A 336 -19.34 3.42 -15.08
CA ASN A 336 -18.94 4.79 -15.37
C ASN A 336 -18.32 4.93 -16.77
N ARG A 337 -17.33 4.09 -17.10
CA ARG A 337 -16.61 4.15 -18.39
C ARG A 337 -17.52 3.91 -19.59
N ASN A 338 -18.54 3.07 -19.42
CA ASN A 338 -19.47 2.69 -20.49
C ASN A 338 -20.82 3.43 -20.42
N ASN A 339 -20.96 4.42 -19.53
CA ASN A 339 -22.21 5.17 -19.30
C ASN A 339 -23.44 4.26 -19.10
N LEU A 340 -23.28 3.19 -18.31
CA LEU A 340 -24.36 2.23 -18.07
C LEU A 340 -25.45 2.83 -17.17
N PRO A 341 -26.73 2.55 -17.45
CA PRO A 341 -27.83 2.97 -16.59
C PRO A 341 -27.80 2.20 -15.25
N GLU A 342 -28.41 2.78 -14.22
CA GLU A 342 -28.41 2.20 -12.87
C GLU A 342 -28.96 0.76 -12.82
N LYS A 343 -29.97 0.46 -13.65
CA LYS A 343 -30.56 -0.89 -13.73
C LYS A 343 -29.54 -1.98 -14.02
N ASP A 344 -28.49 -1.67 -14.79
CA ASP A 344 -27.43 -2.62 -15.18
C ASP A 344 -26.50 -2.93 -13.98
N ILE A 345 -26.49 -2.10 -12.93
CA ILE A 345 -25.71 -2.28 -11.69
C ILE A 345 -26.57 -2.30 -10.42
N SER A 346 -27.88 -2.56 -10.54
CA SER A 346 -28.84 -2.53 -9.43
C SER A 346 -28.51 -3.50 -8.28
N ILE A 347 -27.75 -4.57 -8.56
CA ILE A 347 -27.23 -5.48 -7.53
C ILE A 347 -26.34 -4.75 -6.51
N LEU A 348 -25.59 -3.72 -6.93
CA LEU A 348 -24.74 -2.94 -6.03
C LEU A 348 -25.58 -2.20 -4.98
N ARG A 349 -26.76 -1.69 -5.35
CA ARG A 349 -27.69 -1.08 -4.41
C ARG A 349 -28.18 -2.07 -3.35
N SER A 350 -28.48 -3.30 -3.77
CA SER A 350 -28.88 -4.36 -2.82
C SER A 350 -27.71 -4.73 -1.92
N ALA A 351 -26.51 -4.87 -2.50
CA ALA A 351 -25.29 -5.19 -1.77
C ALA A 351 -24.78 -4.06 -0.88
N SER A 352 -25.21 -2.81 -1.07
CA SER A 352 -24.95 -1.70 -0.14
C SER A 352 -25.61 -1.88 1.23
N GLN A 353 -26.59 -2.79 1.34
CA GLN A 353 -27.26 -3.08 2.59
C GLN A 353 -26.52 -4.18 3.35
N GLN A 354 -26.15 -3.94 4.61
CA GLN A 354 -25.41 -4.92 5.42
C GLN A 354 -26.12 -6.29 5.49
N GLY A 355 -27.44 -6.31 5.62
CA GLY A 355 -28.24 -7.54 5.67
C GLY A 355 -28.11 -8.42 4.42
N PHE A 356 -27.80 -7.85 3.25
CA PHE A 356 -27.53 -8.61 2.03
C PHE A 356 -26.33 -9.56 2.21
N TRP A 357 -25.29 -9.07 2.88
CA TRP A 357 -24.07 -9.83 3.14
C TRP A 357 -24.20 -10.73 4.36
N GLU A 358 -24.88 -10.30 5.42
CA GLU A 358 -25.12 -11.11 6.62
C GLU A 358 -25.83 -12.42 6.27
N GLN A 359 -26.85 -12.36 5.41
CA GLN A 359 -27.56 -13.55 4.93
C GLN A 359 -26.59 -14.54 4.25
N ARG A 360 -25.68 -14.04 3.40
CA ARG A 360 -24.74 -14.88 2.64
C ARG A 360 -23.59 -15.40 3.51
N LEU A 361 -23.15 -14.62 4.49
CA LEU A 361 -22.09 -14.97 5.41
C LEU A 361 -22.55 -15.87 6.55
N SER A 362 -23.84 -15.84 6.91
CA SER A 362 -24.41 -16.76 7.91
C SER A 362 -24.22 -18.23 7.54
N LEU A 363 -24.11 -18.55 6.25
CA LEU A 363 -23.90 -19.90 5.72
C LEU A 363 -22.47 -20.43 5.97
N VAL A 364 -21.51 -19.55 6.26
CA VAL A 364 -20.12 -19.91 6.59
C VAL A 364 -19.80 -19.68 8.06
N LYS A 365 -20.83 -19.43 8.87
CA LYS A 365 -20.68 -19.27 10.32
C LYS A 365 -20.17 -20.59 10.92
N ALA A 366 -19.18 -20.46 11.80
CA ALA A 366 -18.66 -21.58 12.57
C ALA A 366 -19.81 -22.24 13.37
N PRO A 367 -20.05 -23.56 13.25
CA PRO A 367 -21.13 -24.23 13.98
C PRO A 367 -20.92 -24.17 15.50
N ASN A 368 -19.67 -24.06 15.95
CA ASN A 368 -19.28 -23.92 17.36
C ASN A 368 -18.06 -23.00 17.51
N PRO A 369 -17.89 -22.31 18.66
CA PRO A 369 -16.67 -21.57 18.96
C PRO A 369 -15.41 -22.45 18.79
N GLY A 370 -14.41 -21.95 18.06
CA GLY A 370 -13.16 -22.66 17.79
C GLY A 370 -13.20 -23.65 16.61
N SER A 371 -14.35 -23.82 15.95
CA SER A 371 -14.40 -24.52 14.65
C SER A 371 -13.99 -23.61 13.49
N LYS A 372 -13.58 -24.19 12.36
CA LYS A 372 -13.29 -23.42 11.14
C LYS A 372 -14.56 -22.73 10.66
N GLY A 373 -14.52 -21.40 10.57
CA GLY A 373 -15.63 -20.57 10.09
C GLY A 373 -15.57 -19.17 10.68
N LEU A 374 -16.50 -18.31 10.26
CA LEU A 374 -16.64 -16.96 10.82
C LEU A 374 -17.46 -17.01 12.11
N ASP A 375 -17.06 -16.28 13.15
CA ASP A 375 -17.95 -16.03 14.28
C ASP A 375 -18.91 -14.86 14.02
N ASP A 376 -19.79 -14.57 14.97
CA ASP A 376 -20.80 -13.50 14.82
C ASP A 376 -20.18 -12.12 14.62
N ASP A 377 -19.03 -11.86 15.25
CA ASP A 377 -18.36 -10.57 15.13
C ASP A 377 -17.70 -10.46 13.75
N ASP A 378 -17.12 -11.56 13.27
CA ASP A 378 -16.53 -11.63 11.94
C ASP A 378 -17.60 -11.45 10.85
N VAL A 379 -18.77 -12.09 10.99
CA VAL A 379 -19.90 -11.92 10.06
C VAL A 379 -20.35 -10.45 10.03
N ARG A 380 -20.54 -9.81 11.19
CA ARG A 380 -20.97 -8.40 11.25
C ARG A 380 -19.93 -7.47 10.62
N ALA A 381 -18.67 -7.58 11.04
CA ALA A 381 -17.59 -6.72 10.54
C ALA A 381 -17.37 -6.88 9.03
N LEU A 382 -17.40 -8.11 8.53
CA LEU A 382 -17.22 -8.37 7.10
C LEU A 382 -18.43 -7.94 6.26
N SER A 383 -19.65 -8.13 6.78
CA SER A 383 -20.87 -7.65 6.11
C SER A 383 -20.85 -6.13 5.96
N ARG A 384 -20.40 -5.42 7.00
CA ARG A 384 -20.16 -3.97 6.97
C ARG A 384 -19.13 -3.60 5.91
N ASP A 385 -17.96 -4.22 5.91
CA ASP A 385 -16.88 -3.92 4.95
C ASP A 385 -17.33 -4.13 3.49
N LEU A 386 -18.06 -5.22 3.22
CA LEU A 386 -18.62 -5.54 1.91
C LEU A 386 -19.73 -4.56 1.50
N ALA A 387 -20.57 -4.13 2.44
CA ALA A 387 -21.59 -3.10 2.21
C ALA A 387 -20.94 -1.76 1.86
N ILE A 388 -19.90 -1.35 2.58
CA ILE A 388 -19.12 -0.13 2.29
C ILE A 388 -18.54 -0.18 0.86
N GLN A 389 -17.90 -1.29 0.49
CA GLN A 389 -17.37 -1.45 -0.88
C GLN A 389 -18.48 -1.46 -1.94
N SER A 390 -19.64 -2.03 -1.63
CA SER A 390 -20.81 -2.03 -2.52
C SER A 390 -21.36 -0.64 -2.75
N THR A 391 -21.47 0.17 -1.70
CA THR A 391 -21.88 1.59 -1.77
C THR A 391 -20.87 2.42 -2.56
N ARG A 392 -19.57 2.17 -2.39
CA ARG A 392 -18.52 2.81 -3.18
C ARG A 392 -18.62 2.41 -4.66
N GLY A 393 -18.75 1.12 -4.95
CA GLY A 393 -18.96 0.61 -6.30
C GLY A 393 -20.19 1.24 -6.98
N TYR A 394 -21.31 1.33 -6.25
CA TYR A 394 -22.52 1.98 -6.73
C TYR A 394 -22.27 3.45 -7.07
N ALA A 395 -21.66 4.19 -6.14
CA ALA A 395 -21.29 5.60 -6.30
C ALA A 395 -20.36 5.86 -7.48
N ILE A 396 -19.33 5.03 -7.67
CA ILE A 396 -18.30 5.19 -8.73
C ILE A 396 -18.92 5.25 -10.13
N SER A 397 -20.10 4.68 -10.35
CA SER A 397 -20.83 4.80 -11.62
C SER A 397 -20.93 6.26 -12.10
N GLY A 398 -20.98 7.23 -11.19
CA GLY A 398 -21.09 8.66 -11.51
C GLY A 398 -22.43 9.03 -12.15
N SER A 399 -23.43 8.14 -12.11
CA SER A 399 -24.74 8.44 -12.70
C SER A 399 -25.57 9.35 -11.79
N GLU A 400 -26.38 10.22 -12.40
CA GLU A 400 -27.28 11.14 -11.69
C GLU A 400 -28.40 10.40 -10.94
N GLU A 401 -28.84 9.27 -11.47
CA GLU A 401 -29.84 8.42 -10.83
C GLU A 401 -29.29 7.83 -9.53
N VAL A 402 -28.05 7.31 -9.56
CA VAL A 402 -27.35 6.83 -8.36
C VAL A 402 -27.18 7.95 -7.35
N ARG A 403 -26.76 9.15 -7.80
CA ARG A 403 -26.60 10.31 -6.92
C ARG A 403 -27.90 10.65 -6.19
N SER A 404 -29.01 10.67 -6.91
CA SER A 404 -30.33 10.98 -6.34
C SER A 404 -30.75 9.95 -5.29
N LYS A 405 -30.52 8.65 -5.56
CA LYS A 405 -30.79 7.56 -4.60
C LYS A 405 -29.91 7.65 -3.34
N LEU A 406 -28.63 7.98 -3.49
CA LEU A 406 -27.72 8.21 -2.35
C LEU A 406 -28.12 9.44 -1.52
N GLN A 407 -28.61 10.50 -2.16
CA GLN A 407 -29.13 11.69 -1.45
C GLN A 407 -30.41 11.40 -0.68
N GLU A 408 -31.31 10.59 -1.25
CA GLU A 408 -32.51 10.10 -0.58
C GLU A 408 -32.14 9.27 0.66
N GLU A 409 -31.22 8.32 0.52
CA GLU A 409 -30.74 7.49 1.64
C GLU A 409 -30.05 8.33 2.72
N HIS A 410 -29.28 9.35 2.33
CA HIS A 410 -28.68 10.30 3.26
C HIS A 410 -29.76 11.08 4.03
N ALA A 411 -30.76 11.63 3.35
CA ALA A 411 -31.86 12.35 4.01
C ALA A 411 -32.69 11.43 4.94
N GLY A 412 -32.92 10.19 4.53
CA GLY A 412 -33.55 9.16 5.35
C GLY A 412 -32.74 8.86 6.61
N THR A 413 -31.41 8.72 6.48
CA THR A 413 -30.50 8.44 7.61
C THR A 413 -30.48 9.58 8.62
N VAL A 414 -30.49 10.85 8.17
CA VAL A 414 -30.56 12.03 9.05
C VAL A 414 -31.82 12.02 9.93
N SER A 415 -32.94 11.59 9.37
CA SER A 415 -34.24 11.58 10.06
C SER A 415 -34.54 10.27 10.81
N ALA A 416 -33.77 9.20 10.57
CA ALA A 416 -33.98 7.90 11.18
C ALA A 416 -33.67 7.88 12.68
N ALA A 417 -34.46 7.13 13.44
CA ALA A 417 -34.27 6.87 14.86
C ALA A 417 -33.18 5.81 15.12
N LEU A 418 -31.97 6.06 14.63
CA LEU A 418 -30.80 5.21 14.83
C LEU A 418 -29.99 5.63 16.06
N PRO A 419 -29.29 4.70 16.74
CA PRO A 419 -28.26 5.05 17.72
C PRO A 419 -27.22 5.99 17.11
N GLU A 420 -26.79 7.01 17.85
CA GLU A 420 -25.93 8.07 17.32
C GLU A 420 -24.63 7.56 16.66
N PRO A 421 -23.88 6.59 17.23
CA PRO A 421 -22.68 6.05 16.58
C PRO A 421 -22.98 5.41 15.22
N VAL A 422 -24.09 4.66 15.11
CA VAL A 422 -24.53 4.00 13.88
C VAL A 422 -24.94 5.03 12.84
N ARG A 423 -25.70 6.07 13.26
CA ARG A 423 -26.10 7.16 12.38
C ARG A 423 -24.87 7.89 11.82
N GLN A 424 -23.91 8.25 12.66
CA GLN A 424 -22.71 8.98 12.25
C GLN A 424 -21.87 8.18 11.25
N GLU A 425 -21.71 6.88 11.49
CA GLU A 425 -21.02 5.99 10.56
C GLU A 425 -21.73 5.92 9.20
N GLN A 426 -23.04 5.69 9.19
CA GLN A 426 -23.83 5.64 7.94
C GLN A 426 -23.76 6.96 7.17
N LEU A 427 -23.86 8.09 7.86
CA LEU A 427 -23.69 9.42 7.24
C LEU A 427 -22.27 9.60 6.70
N SER A 428 -21.23 9.10 7.39
CA SER A 428 -19.86 9.13 6.89
C SER A 428 -19.72 8.33 5.59
N ILE A 429 -20.31 7.13 5.52
CA ILE A 429 -20.29 6.27 4.33
C ILE A 429 -21.01 6.96 3.16
N LEU A 430 -22.19 7.54 3.40
CA LEU A 430 -22.98 8.20 2.37
C LEU A 430 -22.34 9.50 1.87
N ASN A 431 -21.70 10.26 2.76
CA ASN A 431 -20.94 11.45 2.37
C ASN A 431 -19.72 11.10 1.50
N ASP A 432 -18.98 10.04 1.86
CA ASP A 432 -17.90 9.50 1.02
C ASP A 432 -18.44 9.07 -0.35
N ALA A 433 -19.55 8.31 -0.37
CA ALA A 433 -20.20 7.87 -1.60
C ALA A 433 -20.64 9.03 -2.50
N LEU A 434 -21.23 10.09 -1.95
CA LEU A 434 -21.63 11.28 -2.70
C LEU A 434 -20.42 12.03 -3.27
N LYS A 435 -19.33 12.15 -2.51
CA LYS A 435 -18.06 12.73 -2.95
C LYS A 435 -17.43 11.90 -4.07
N LEU A 436 -17.46 10.58 -3.96
CA LEU A 436 -16.98 9.63 -4.98
C LEU A 436 -17.80 9.74 -6.26
N ASN A 437 -19.13 9.73 -6.16
CA ASN A 437 -20.02 9.85 -7.33
C ASN A 437 -19.77 11.15 -8.09
N LYS A 438 -19.67 12.27 -7.38
CA LYS A 438 -19.32 13.57 -7.98
C LYS A 438 -17.96 13.51 -8.68
N THR A 439 -16.93 13.00 -8.00
CA THR A 439 -15.58 12.87 -8.57
C THR A 439 -15.58 11.99 -9.82
N SER A 440 -16.24 10.84 -9.79
CA SER A 440 -16.37 9.93 -10.94
C SER A 440 -17.12 10.55 -12.11
N LYS A 441 -18.13 11.39 -11.84
CA LYS A 441 -18.89 12.09 -12.88
C LYS A 441 -18.03 13.16 -13.57
N GLU A 442 -17.26 13.91 -12.80
CA GLU A 442 -16.47 15.05 -13.29
C GLU A 442 -15.14 14.61 -13.93
N MET A 443 -14.50 13.59 -13.38
CA MET A 443 -13.12 13.20 -13.71
C MET A 443 -12.99 11.75 -14.20
N GLY A 444 -14.09 11.00 -14.26
CA GLY A 444 -14.09 9.56 -14.53
C GLY A 444 -13.78 8.72 -13.29
N ALA A 445 -14.23 7.46 -13.29
CA ALA A 445 -14.09 6.52 -12.16
C ALA A 445 -12.66 6.41 -11.64
N TYR A 446 -11.70 6.46 -12.55
CA TYR A 446 -10.29 6.34 -12.28
C TYR A 446 -9.68 7.43 -11.39
N ALA A 447 -10.24 8.64 -11.39
CA ALA A 447 -9.81 9.69 -10.49
C ALA A 447 -10.15 9.39 -9.02
N THR A 448 -11.03 8.43 -8.74
CA THR A 448 -11.37 8.02 -7.36
C THR A 448 -10.35 7.08 -6.72
N PHE A 449 -9.47 6.52 -7.55
CA PHE A 449 -8.43 5.57 -7.17
C PHE A 449 -7.04 6.24 -6.97
N SER A 450 -6.90 7.49 -7.40
CA SER A 450 -5.65 8.25 -7.40
C SER A 450 -5.78 9.48 -6.50
N LYS A 451 -5.46 9.35 -5.21
CA LYS A 451 -5.33 10.49 -4.29
C LYS A 451 -4.18 10.29 -3.32
#